data_AF-A0A4Y9FFG0-F1
#
_entry.id   AF-A0A4Y9FFG0-F1
#
_cell.length_a   1.000
_cell.length_b   1.000
_cell.length_c   1.000
_cell.angle_alpha   90.00
_cell.angle_beta   90.00
_cell.angle_gamma   90.00
#
_symmetry.space_group_name_H-M   'P 1'
#
loop_
_entity.id
_entity.type
_entity.pdbx_description
1 polymer ?
#
loop_
_entity_poly.entity_id
_entity_poly.type
_entity_poly.pdbx_seq_one_letter_code
_entity_poly.pdbx_strand_id
1 'polypeptide(L)'
;MRWFGVFLLLALGGWALGEEGPKGFGPSPEEVLTQCFRVVRALEVQALYREGDTLVLVLGQAAGERPLLLLALEGGRPMPYMGPIRGRPMRMRPFFFLRELSLARRVLVLPEGYRCFVLHRGRVVGVLRLGLDLTPLPLSPEAIP
;
A
#
# COMPACT_ATOMS: atom_id res chain seq x y z
N MET A 1 34.81 -17.97 -38.77
CA MET A 1 34.40 -16.62 -38.31
C MET A 1 32.90 -16.46 -38.51
N ARG A 2 32.08 -16.64 -37.46
CA ARG A 2 30.67 -16.15 -37.36
C ARG A 2 30.02 -16.52 -36.02
N TRP A 3 30.79 -16.45 -34.94
CA TRP A 3 30.32 -16.75 -33.57
C TRP A 3 30.55 -15.56 -32.63
N PHE A 4 30.24 -14.35 -33.12
CA PHE A 4 30.32 -13.10 -32.34
C PHE A 4 29.03 -12.28 -32.39
N GLY A 5 27.94 -12.82 -32.97
CA GLY A 5 26.68 -12.10 -33.13
C GLY A 5 25.65 -12.34 -32.02
N VAL A 6 25.78 -13.41 -31.23
CA VAL A 6 24.76 -13.77 -30.23
C VAL A 6 25.01 -13.12 -28.86
N PHE A 7 26.25 -12.70 -28.58
CA PHE A 7 26.59 -12.02 -27.32
C PHE A 7 26.19 -10.53 -27.30
N LEU A 8 25.87 -9.92 -28.44
CA LEU A 8 25.53 -8.49 -28.49
C LEU A 8 24.05 -8.19 -28.17
N LEU A 9 23.16 -9.19 -28.18
CA LEU A 9 21.73 -8.99 -27.90
C LEU A 9 21.36 -9.15 -26.41
N LEU A 10 22.27 -9.69 -25.59
CA LEU A 10 22.08 -9.78 -24.14
C LEU A 10 22.45 -8.47 -23.40
N ALA A 11 23.08 -7.52 -24.08
CA ALA A 11 23.46 -6.23 -23.48
C ALA A 11 22.34 -5.18 -23.45
N LEU A 12 21.21 -5.42 -24.15
CA LEU A 12 20.09 -4.46 -24.25
C LEU A 12 18.86 -4.83 -23.38
N GLY A 13 18.89 -5.96 -22.68
CA GLY A 13 17.79 -6.42 -21.82
C GLY A 13 17.91 -6.03 -20.33
N GLY A 14 18.92 -5.24 -19.98
CA GLY A 14 19.28 -4.94 -18.59
C GLY A 14 18.60 -3.70 -18.00
N TRP A 15 17.28 -3.58 -18.07
CA TRP A 15 16.53 -2.55 -17.32
C TRP A 15 15.18 -3.09 -16.84
N ALA A 16 15.21 -4.14 -16.02
CA ALA A 16 14.03 -4.58 -15.28
C ALA A 16 14.40 -5.35 -14.00
N LEU A 17 15.47 -4.94 -13.32
CA LEU A 17 15.67 -5.26 -11.90
C LEU A 17 15.59 -3.95 -11.13
N GLY A 18 14.47 -3.74 -10.46
CA GLY A 18 14.30 -2.64 -9.51
C GLY A 18 15.17 -2.88 -8.30
N GLU A 19 16.43 -2.46 -8.37
CA GLU A 19 17.30 -2.20 -7.23
C GLU A 19 18.09 -0.92 -7.56
N GLU A 20 18.19 -0.04 -6.57
CA GLU A 20 18.75 1.32 -6.64
C GLU A 20 17.89 2.35 -7.39
N GLY A 21 16.97 2.98 -6.64
CA GLY A 21 16.55 4.34 -6.97
C GLY A 21 17.78 5.26 -7.08
N PRO A 22 17.67 6.38 -7.83
CA PRO A 22 18.82 7.23 -8.12
C PRO A 22 19.56 7.62 -6.84
N LYS A 23 20.88 7.38 -6.80
CA LYS A 23 21.76 7.96 -5.77
C LYS A 23 21.75 9.48 -5.95
N GLY A 24 20.84 10.17 -5.27
CA GLY A 24 20.77 11.63 -5.28
C GLY A 24 19.43 12.19 -4.84
N PHE A 25 19.46 13.01 -3.78
CA PHE A 25 18.40 13.93 -3.34
C PHE A 25 17.00 13.35 -3.11
N GLY A 26 16.90 12.22 -2.41
CA GLY A 26 15.62 11.71 -1.90
C GLY A 26 15.81 10.95 -0.58
N PRO A 27 14.74 10.78 0.21
CA PRO A 27 14.78 9.95 1.40
C PRO A 27 15.18 8.52 1.05
N SER A 28 16.00 7.93 1.91
CA SER A 28 16.41 6.54 1.83
C SER A 28 15.21 5.59 1.94
N PRO A 29 15.29 4.37 1.38
CA PRO A 29 14.24 3.36 1.55
C PRO A 29 13.89 3.08 3.02
N GLU A 30 14.87 3.19 3.92
CA GLU A 30 14.70 2.99 5.37
C GLU A 30 13.89 4.12 6.02
N GLU A 31 14.12 5.37 5.62
CA GLU A 31 13.31 6.52 6.05
C GLU A 31 11.86 6.39 5.57
N VAL A 32 11.67 5.97 4.31
CA VAL A 32 10.34 5.72 3.75
C VAL A 32 9.61 4.61 4.51
N LEU A 33 10.29 3.49 4.79
CA LEU A 33 9.72 2.39 5.59
C LEU A 33 9.36 2.84 7.01
N THR A 34 10.23 3.62 7.64
CA THR A 34 10.00 4.15 8.99
C THR A 34 8.75 5.02 9.04
N GLN A 35 8.59 5.92 8.05
CA GLN A 35 7.40 6.74 7.95
C GLN A 35 6.15 5.90 7.66
N CYS A 36 6.22 4.97 6.70
CA CYS A 36 5.11 4.06 6.43
C CYS A 36 4.70 3.27 7.68
N PHE A 37 5.67 2.83 8.49
CA PHE A 37 5.39 2.09 9.71
C PHE A 37 4.65 2.98 10.72
N ARG A 38 5.08 4.23 10.89
CA ARG A 38 4.38 5.21 11.73
C ARG A 38 2.93 5.39 11.30
N VAL A 39 2.68 5.53 9.99
CA VAL A 39 1.32 5.66 9.45
C VAL A 39 0.49 4.40 9.71
N VAL A 40 1.02 3.21 9.41
CA VAL A 40 0.32 1.93 9.67
C VAL A 40 -0.04 1.77 11.15
N ARG A 41 0.83 2.20 12.07
CA ARG A 41 0.57 2.14 13.51
C ARG A 41 -0.48 3.13 13.99
N ALA A 42 -0.70 4.20 13.25
CA ALA A 42 -1.73 5.21 13.51
C ALA A 42 -3.05 4.91 12.78
N LEU A 43 -3.16 3.83 12.00
CA LEU A 43 -4.39 3.53 11.28
C LEU A 43 -5.51 3.14 12.25
N GLU A 44 -6.63 3.84 12.12
CA GLU A 44 -7.89 3.59 12.80
C GLU A 44 -8.98 3.32 11.77
N VAL A 45 -10.03 2.61 12.20
CA VAL A 45 -11.24 2.46 11.39
C VAL A 45 -11.99 3.77 11.40
N GLN A 46 -12.23 4.35 10.24
CA GLN A 46 -13.03 5.57 10.07
C GLN A 46 -14.47 5.25 9.64
N ALA A 47 -14.65 4.19 8.87
CA ALA A 47 -15.96 3.71 8.43
C ALA A 47 -15.95 2.20 8.16
N LEU A 48 -17.13 1.60 8.19
CA LEU A 48 -17.37 0.19 7.93
C LEU A 48 -18.56 0.04 7.00
N TYR A 49 -18.42 -0.77 5.96
CA TYR A 49 -19.49 -1.06 5.00
C TYR A 49 -19.70 -2.55 4.87
N ARG A 50 -20.91 -2.95 4.47
CA ARG A 50 -21.27 -4.33 4.13
C ARG A 50 -21.59 -4.44 2.64
N GLU A 51 -20.87 -5.33 1.97
CA GLU A 51 -21.02 -5.69 0.55
C GLU A 51 -21.27 -7.19 0.44
N GLY A 52 -22.54 -7.59 0.37
CA GLY A 52 -22.91 -9.01 0.49
C GLY A 52 -22.42 -9.57 1.83
N ASP A 53 -21.56 -10.58 1.76
CA ASP A 53 -20.94 -11.24 2.91
C ASP A 53 -19.59 -10.63 3.33
N THR A 54 -19.10 -9.64 2.59
CA THR A 54 -17.83 -8.97 2.84
C THR A 54 -18.04 -7.71 3.67
N LEU A 55 -17.15 -7.49 4.65
CA LEU A 55 -17.04 -6.21 5.32
C LEU A 55 -15.91 -5.40 4.70
N VAL A 56 -16.17 -4.15 4.33
CA VAL A 56 -15.16 -3.23 3.82
C VAL A 56 -14.84 -2.21 4.89
N LEU A 57 -13.56 -2.15 5.28
CA LEU A 57 -13.04 -1.24 6.29
C LEU A 57 -12.36 -0.07 5.58
N VAL A 58 -12.74 1.13 5.99
CA VAL A 58 -12.06 2.37 5.62
C VAL A 58 -11.12 2.74 6.75
N LEU A 59 -9.83 2.87 6.42
CA LEU A 59 -8.79 3.18 7.39
C LEU A 59 -8.10 4.51 7.10
N GLY A 60 -7.84 5.29 8.15
CA GLY A 60 -7.06 6.54 8.10
C GLY A 60 -6.47 6.86 9.47
N GLN A 61 -5.76 7.99 9.63
CA GLN A 61 -5.00 8.27 10.87
C GLN A 61 -5.84 8.95 11.97
N ALA A 62 -6.79 9.80 11.59
CA ALA A 62 -7.68 10.46 12.54
C ALA A 62 -9.10 10.56 11.99
N ALA A 63 -10.09 10.72 12.86
CA ALA A 63 -11.46 11.00 12.44
C ALA A 63 -11.53 12.33 11.67
N GLY A 64 -12.13 12.32 10.48
CA GLY A 64 -12.24 13.48 9.60
C GLY A 64 -11.06 13.70 8.65
N GLU A 65 -9.95 12.98 8.83
CA GLU A 65 -8.90 12.92 7.81
C GLU A 65 -9.29 12.02 6.65
N ARG A 66 -8.71 12.30 5.48
CA ARG A 66 -8.97 11.48 4.30
C ARG A 66 -8.44 10.05 4.49
N PRO A 67 -9.16 9.06 3.95
CA PRO A 67 -8.82 7.65 4.07
C PRO A 67 -7.49 7.34 3.36
N LEU A 68 -6.73 6.40 3.90
CA LEU A 68 -5.42 5.99 3.38
C LEU A 68 -5.42 4.54 2.87
N LEU A 69 -6.30 3.68 3.38
CA LEU A 69 -6.32 2.25 3.04
C LEU A 69 -7.74 1.68 3.11
N LEU A 70 -8.06 0.79 2.17
CA LEU A 70 -9.27 -0.04 2.21
C LEU A 70 -8.88 -1.50 2.39
N LEU A 71 -9.57 -2.19 3.29
CA LEU A 71 -9.42 -3.62 3.48
C LEU A 71 -10.79 -4.30 3.37
N ALA A 72 -10.85 -5.43 2.68
CA ALA A 72 -11.98 -6.34 2.77
C ALA A 72 -11.74 -7.35 3.89
N LEU A 73 -12.79 -7.76 4.59
CA LEU A 73 -12.77 -8.92 5.46
C LEU A 73 -13.67 -10.00 4.88
N GLU A 74 -13.02 -11.04 4.36
CA GLU A 74 -13.68 -12.23 3.83
C GLU A 74 -13.44 -13.38 4.82
N GLY A 75 -14.51 -13.92 5.41
CA GLY A 75 -14.38 -14.96 6.45
C GLY A 75 -13.50 -14.54 7.64
N GLY A 76 -13.46 -13.24 7.96
CA GLY A 76 -12.62 -12.67 9.02
C GLY A 76 -11.15 -12.46 8.65
N ARG A 77 -10.76 -12.69 7.40
CA ARG A 77 -9.39 -12.49 6.92
C ARG A 77 -9.28 -11.18 6.14
N PRO A 78 -8.30 -10.31 6.45
CA PRO A 78 -8.07 -9.11 5.68
C PRO A 78 -7.52 -9.43 4.30
N MET A 79 -8.13 -8.82 3.30
CA MET A 79 -7.81 -8.95 1.89
C MET A 79 -7.68 -7.54 1.27
N PRO A 80 -6.86 -7.38 0.22
CA PRO A 80 -6.86 -6.15 -0.56
C PRO A 80 -8.26 -5.84 -1.09
N TYR A 81 -8.73 -4.62 -0.87
CA TYR A 81 -9.94 -4.12 -1.53
C TYR A 81 -9.55 -3.11 -2.60
N MET A 82 -10.07 -3.31 -3.81
CA MET A 82 -9.80 -2.49 -4.98
C MET A 82 -11.11 -1.94 -5.52
N GLY A 83 -11.17 -0.63 -5.72
CA GLY A 83 -12.31 0.04 -6.36
C GLY A 83 -13.23 0.78 -5.39
N PRO A 84 -14.36 1.28 -5.90
CA PRO A 84 -15.31 2.07 -5.13
C PRO A 84 -16.12 1.19 -4.17
N ILE A 85 -16.32 1.69 -2.95
CA ILE A 85 -17.24 1.07 -1.99
C ILE A 85 -18.68 1.21 -2.50
N ARG A 86 -19.39 0.09 -2.59
CA ARG A 86 -20.80 -0.01 -3.02
C ARG A 86 -21.73 -0.50 -1.91
N GLY A 87 -21.17 -0.81 -0.76
CA GLY A 87 -21.88 -1.39 0.37
C GLY A 87 -22.76 -0.41 1.14
N ARG A 88 -23.51 -0.96 2.09
CA ARG A 88 -24.27 -0.16 3.05
C ARG A 88 -23.40 0.17 4.27
N PRO A 89 -23.42 1.41 4.78
CA PRO A 89 -22.73 1.74 6.03
C PRO A 89 -23.20 0.87 7.19
N MET A 90 -22.26 0.56 8.10
CA MET A 90 -22.49 -0.21 9.32
C MET A 90 -21.99 0.55 10.53
N ARG A 91 -22.53 0.21 11.70
CA ARG A 91 -21.98 0.66 12.98
C ARG A 91 -20.56 0.14 13.14
N MET A 92 -19.64 1.04 13.49
CA MET A 92 -18.25 0.71 13.76
C MET A 92 -18.11 -0.24 14.95
N ARG A 93 -17.04 -1.05 14.92
CA ARG A 93 -16.63 -1.98 15.97
C ARG A 93 -15.11 -2.12 15.98
N PRO A 94 -14.48 -2.57 17.08
CA PRO A 94 -13.03 -2.75 17.12
C PRO A 94 -12.58 -3.90 16.22
N PHE A 95 -11.41 -3.72 15.58
CA PHE A 95 -10.76 -4.74 14.77
C PHE A 95 -9.31 -4.92 15.23
N PHE A 96 -9.07 -5.93 16.07
CA PHE A 96 -7.77 -6.13 16.73
C PHE A 96 -6.64 -6.51 15.77
N PHE A 97 -6.97 -7.14 14.62
CA PHE A 97 -5.99 -7.52 13.61
C PHE A 97 -5.24 -6.31 13.03
N LEU A 98 -5.76 -5.08 13.17
CA LEU A 98 -5.05 -3.87 12.76
C LEU A 98 -3.69 -3.73 13.48
N ARG A 99 -3.59 -4.22 14.72
CA ARG A 99 -2.31 -4.27 15.47
C ARG A 99 -1.32 -5.27 14.88
N GLU A 100 -1.81 -6.28 14.17
CA GLU A 100 -0.99 -7.30 13.49
C GLU A 100 -0.52 -6.83 12.09
N LEU A 101 -0.98 -5.67 11.60
CA LEU A 101 -0.50 -5.12 10.34
C LEU A 101 0.99 -4.81 10.42
N SER A 102 1.69 -5.09 9.34
CA SER A 102 3.12 -4.89 9.18
C SER A 102 3.43 -4.39 7.77
N LEU A 103 4.70 -4.23 7.43
CA LEU A 103 5.14 -3.80 6.11
C LEU A 103 6.07 -4.82 5.48
N ALA A 104 6.04 -4.91 4.15
CA ALA A 104 7.11 -5.56 3.42
C ALA A 104 8.42 -4.79 3.60
N ARG A 105 9.55 -5.51 3.55
CA ARG A 105 10.89 -4.90 3.69
C ARG A 105 11.31 -4.06 2.49
N ARG A 106 10.57 -4.13 1.38
CA ARG A 106 10.88 -3.40 0.15
C ARG A 106 9.83 -2.31 -0.07
N VAL A 107 10.32 -1.15 -0.50
CA VAL A 107 9.52 -0.01 -0.95
C VAL A 107 9.64 0.08 -2.45
N LEU A 108 8.53 0.37 -3.12
CA LEU A 108 8.56 0.72 -4.53
C LEU A 108 8.69 2.25 -4.66
N VAL A 109 9.73 2.70 -5.34
CA VAL A 109 9.99 4.10 -5.64
C VAL A 109 9.42 4.42 -7.03
N LEU A 110 8.60 5.46 -7.12
CA LEU A 110 7.95 5.92 -8.34
C LEU A 110 8.22 7.43 -8.53
N PRO A 111 8.12 7.98 -9.75
CA PRO A 111 8.30 9.41 -9.99
C PRO A 111 7.43 10.30 -9.10
N GLU A 112 6.21 9.85 -8.77
CA GLU A 112 5.23 10.59 -7.98
C GLU A 112 5.27 10.31 -6.47
N GLY A 113 6.20 9.46 -6.00
CA GLY A 113 6.35 9.14 -4.59
C GLY A 113 6.62 7.65 -4.32
N TYR A 114 6.15 7.17 -3.18
CA TYR A 114 6.51 5.84 -2.67
C TYR A 114 5.29 4.96 -2.46
N ARG A 115 5.51 3.64 -2.55
CA ARG A 115 4.52 2.62 -2.20
C ARG A 115 5.10 1.65 -1.18
N CYS A 116 4.37 1.48 -0.09
CA CYS A 116 4.68 0.54 0.98
C CYS A 116 3.59 -0.54 1.02
N PHE A 117 4.00 -1.80 0.91
CA PHE A 117 3.07 -2.93 0.94
C PHE A 117 2.71 -3.28 2.37
N VAL A 118 1.44 -3.14 2.71
CA VAL A 118 0.90 -3.48 4.03
C VAL A 118 0.63 -4.98 4.07
N LEU A 119 1.12 -5.63 5.12
CA LEU A 119 1.04 -7.07 5.31
C LEU A 119 0.18 -7.41 6.51
N HIS A 120 -0.57 -8.50 6.41
CA HIS A 120 -1.15 -9.21 7.55
C HIS A 120 -0.71 -10.67 7.49
N ARG A 121 0.01 -11.14 8.52
CA ARG A 121 0.55 -12.52 8.59
C ARG A 121 1.30 -12.95 7.32
N GLY A 122 2.14 -12.05 6.81
CA GLY A 122 2.98 -12.29 5.62
C GLY A 122 2.28 -12.14 4.27
N ARG A 123 0.98 -11.83 4.21
CA ARG A 123 0.24 -11.60 2.96
C ARG A 123 0.01 -10.12 2.74
N VAL A 124 0.18 -9.64 1.50
CA VAL A 124 -0.15 -8.27 1.13
C VAL A 124 -1.66 -8.07 1.21
N VAL A 125 -2.08 -7.10 2.02
CA VAL A 125 -3.49 -6.72 2.21
C VAL A 125 -3.78 -5.32 1.73
N GLY A 126 -2.78 -4.55 1.35
CA GLY A 126 -2.99 -3.24 0.74
C GLY A 126 -1.69 -2.50 0.48
N VAL A 127 -1.82 -1.28 -0.04
CA VAL A 127 -0.69 -0.44 -0.44
C VAL A 127 -0.88 0.96 0.15
N LEU A 128 0.01 1.35 1.05
CA LEU A 128 0.10 2.72 1.52
C LEU A 128 0.92 3.54 0.53
N ARG A 129 0.46 4.76 0.27
CA ARG A 129 1.07 5.71 -0.65
C ARG A 129 1.67 6.87 0.15
N LEU A 130 2.93 7.21 -0.12
CA LEU A 130 3.53 8.45 0.37
C LEU A 130 3.92 9.36 -0.82
N GLY A 131 3.88 10.67 -0.61
CA GLY A 131 4.42 11.66 -1.53
C GLY A 131 5.95 11.74 -1.46
N LEU A 132 6.55 12.56 -2.31
CA LEU A 132 8.01 12.79 -2.31
C LEU A 132 8.52 13.39 -0.99
N ASP A 133 7.66 14.10 -0.28
CA ASP A 133 7.87 14.70 1.03
C ASP A 133 7.53 13.75 2.20
N LEU A 134 7.28 12.47 1.91
CA LEU A 134 6.87 11.44 2.88
C LEU A 134 5.50 11.69 3.55
N THR A 135 4.69 12.61 3.01
CA THR A 135 3.32 12.78 3.48
C THR A 135 2.42 11.64 2.98
N PRO A 136 1.50 11.13 3.81
CA PRO A 136 0.55 10.11 3.39
C PRO A 136 -0.39 10.65 2.30
N LEU A 137 -0.46 9.95 1.17
CA LEU A 137 -1.36 10.31 0.10
C LEU A 137 -2.70 9.61 0.31
N PRO A 138 -3.80 10.35 0.36
CA PRO A 138 -5.13 9.76 0.53
C PRO A 138 -5.53 8.93 -0.68
N LEU A 139 -6.48 8.02 -0.44
CA LEU A 139 -7.17 7.32 -1.51
C LEU A 139 -7.90 8.32 -2.40
N SER A 140 -8.06 7.94 -3.67
CA SER A 140 -8.87 8.72 -4.61
C SER A 140 -10.28 8.91 -4.03
N PRO A 141 -10.89 10.10 -4.14
CA PRO A 141 -12.27 10.32 -3.71
C PRO A 141 -13.26 9.37 -4.40
N GLU A 142 -12.94 8.86 -5.59
CA GLU A 142 -13.77 7.85 -6.27
C GLU A 142 -13.84 6.51 -5.52
N ALA A 143 -12.90 6.23 -4.62
CA ALA A 143 -12.88 4.99 -3.85
C ALA A 143 -13.89 5.00 -2.69
N ILE A 144 -14.35 6.17 -2.25
CA ILE A 144 -15.25 6.32 -1.09
C ILE A 144 -16.49 7.14 -1.49
N PRO A 145 -17.71 6.63 -1.29
CA PRO A 145 -18.96 7.32 -1.62
C PRO A 145 -19.23 8.53 -0.72
#